data_AF-I3WHZ8-F1
#
_entry.id   AF-I3WHZ8-F1
#
_cell.length_a   1.000
_cell.length_b   1.000
_cell.length_c   1.000
_cell.angle_alpha   90.00
_cell.angle_beta   90.00
_cell.angle_gamma   90.00
#
_symmetry.space_group_name_H-M   'P 1'
#
loop_
_entity.id
_entity.type
_entity.pdbx_description
1 polymer ?
#
loop_
_entity_poly.entity_id
_entity_poly.type
_entity_poly.pdbx_seq_one_letter_code
_entity_poly.pdbx_strand_id
1 'polypeptide(L)'
;MAAVLGLIIGVVLGVFVKPDIPIILQPYLPIMVVAALDALLGAARAYFERSFSDKVFVISFISNVVTATLLVFLGNQLGVGSQLQTAVIVVLGIRIFSNVSAIRRFIFRG
;
A
#
# COMPACT_ATOMS: atom_id res chain seq x y z
N MET A 1 -0.01 11.38 -14.27
CA MET A 1 -1.22 12.20 -13.95
C MET A 1 -2.50 11.36 -13.79
N ALA A 2 -2.87 10.52 -14.76
CA ALA A 2 -4.10 9.73 -14.69
C ALA A 2 -4.16 8.78 -13.47
N ALA A 3 -3.02 8.19 -13.09
CA ALA A 3 -2.96 7.25 -11.97
C ALA A 3 -3.20 7.93 -10.60
N VAL A 4 -2.72 9.17 -10.42
CA VAL A 4 -2.94 9.96 -9.20
C VAL A 4 -4.41 10.36 -9.07
N LEU A 5 -5.05 10.76 -10.18
CA LEU A 5 -6.48 11.06 -10.21
C LEU A 5 -7.33 9.83 -9.88
N GLY A 6 -7.03 8.68 -10.48
CA GLY A 6 -7.73 7.42 -10.19
C GLY A 6 -7.64 7.03 -8.71
N LEU A 7 -6.48 7.26 -8.09
CA LEU A 7 -6.30 7.03 -6.66
C LEU A 7 -7.17 7.96 -5.81
N ILE A 8 -7.14 9.27 -6.08
CA ILE A 8 -7.92 10.25 -5.33
C ILE A 8 -9.42 9.90 -5.41
N ILE A 9 -9.90 9.58 -6.61
CA ILE A 9 -11.29 9.16 -6.82
C ILE A 9 -11.59 7.88 -6.02
N GLY A 10 -10.70 6.88 -6.06
CA GLY A 10 -10.88 5.63 -5.32
C GLY A 10 -10.95 5.83 -3.79
N VAL A 11 -10.09 6.69 -3.24
CA VAL A 11 -10.09 7.02 -1.81
C VAL A 11 -11.39 7.75 -1.42
N VAL A 12 -11.79 8.75 -2.21
CA VAL A 12 -13.04 9.49 -1.97
C VAL A 12 -14.24 8.55 -2.01
N LEU A 13 -14.36 7.72 -3.05
CA LEU A 13 -15.45 6.75 -3.16
C LEU A 13 -15.46 5.77 -1.98
N GLY A 14 -14.31 5.24 -1.57
CA GLY A 14 -14.22 4.32 -0.44
C GLY A 14 -14.72 4.93 0.88
N VAL A 15 -14.37 6.19 1.15
CA VAL A 15 -14.76 6.90 2.39
C VAL A 15 -16.26 7.21 2.43
N PHE A 16 -16.85 7.58 1.29
CA PHE A 16 -18.26 7.98 1.22
C PHE A 16 -19.23 6.81 1.05
N VAL A 17 -18.88 5.81 0.23
CA VAL A 17 -19.76 4.68 -0.09
C VAL A 17 -19.85 3.68 1.06
N LYS A 18 -18.80 3.58 1.90
CA LYS A 18 -18.71 2.63 3.03
C LYS A 18 -19.31 1.25 2.69
N PRO A 19 -18.80 0.58 1.64
CA PRO A 19 -19.35 -0.70 1.22
C PRO A 19 -19.31 -1.70 2.39
N ASP A 20 -20.39 -2.46 2.58
CA ASP A 20 -20.43 -3.53 3.57
C ASP A 20 -19.39 -4.59 3.20
N ILE A 21 -18.36 -4.72 4.04
CA ILE A 21 -17.27 -5.66 3.82
C ILE A 21 -17.66 -7.01 4.41
N PRO A 22 -17.76 -8.08 3.59
CA PRO A 22 -18.01 -9.43 4.07
C PRO A 22 -16.97 -9.89 5.09
N ILE A 23 -17.37 -10.69 6.08
CA ILE A 23 -16.49 -11.15 7.18
C ILE A 23 -15.20 -11.81 6.67
N ILE A 24 -15.27 -12.49 5.51
CA ILE A 24 -14.16 -13.21 4.87
C ILE A 24 -13.07 -12.24 4.38
N LEU A 25 -13.43 -11.01 3.98
CA LEU A 25 -12.50 -10.01 3.46
C LEU A 25 -11.92 -9.10 4.55
N GLN A 26 -12.54 -9.03 5.73
CA GLN A 26 -12.09 -8.19 6.84
C GLN A 26 -10.62 -8.40 7.22
N PRO A 27 -10.08 -9.64 7.26
CA PRO A 27 -8.69 -9.83 7.62
C PRO A 27 -7.73 -9.28 6.55
N TYR A 28 -8.11 -9.28 5.27
CA TYR A 28 -7.23 -8.87 4.16
C TYR A 28 -7.25 -7.36 3.94
N LEU A 29 -8.34 -6.70 4.31
CA LEU A 29 -8.57 -5.29 3.98
C LEU A 29 -7.52 -4.35 4.60
N PRO A 30 -7.14 -4.47 5.89
CA PRO A 30 -6.06 -3.66 6.44
C PRO A 30 -4.72 -3.86 5.71
N ILE A 31 -4.40 -5.09 5.29
CA ILE A 31 -3.16 -5.38 4.56
C ILE A 31 -3.18 -4.73 3.18
N MET A 32 -4.30 -4.82 2.46
CA MET A 32 -4.44 -4.19 1.16
C MET A 32 -4.28 -2.67 1.26
N VAL A 33 -4.88 -2.06 2.29
CA VAL A 33 -4.76 -0.60 2.54
C VAL A 33 -3.31 -0.23 2.86
N VAL A 34 -2.65 -0.96 3.76
CA VAL A 34 -1.25 -0.68 4.14
C VAL A 34 -0.30 -0.88 2.95
N ALA A 35 -0.50 -1.91 2.14
CA ALA A 35 0.30 -2.16 0.94
C ALA A 35 0.11 -1.07 -0.13
N ALA A 36 -1.14 -0.60 -0.29
CA ALA A 36 -1.45 0.54 -1.15
C ALA A 36 -0.76 1.82 -0.64
N LEU A 37 -0.82 2.11 0.66
CA LEU A 37 -0.15 3.25 1.27
C LEU A 37 1.38 3.21 1.09
N ASP A 38 2.00 2.04 1.22
CA ASP A 38 3.44 1.87 0.96
C ASP A 38 3.80 2.22 -0.49
N ALA A 39 3.02 1.75 -1.47
CA ALA A 39 3.23 2.08 -2.87
C ALA A 39 3.04 3.59 -3.15
N LEU A 40 2.10 4.24 -2.48
CA LEU A 40 1.89 5.68 -2.58
C LEU A 40 3.06 6.50 -2.03
N LEU A 41 3.59 6.10 -0.89
CA LEU A 41 4.76 6.76 -0.32
C LEU A 41 6.02 6.50 -1.14
N GLY A 42 6.17 5.31 -1.72
CA GLY A 42 7.21 5.03 -2.69
C GLY A 42 7.11 5.91 -3.94
N ALA A 43 5.89 6.11 -4.47
CA ALA A 43 5.64 7.01 -5.58
C ALA A 43 5.91 8.48 -5.24
N ALA A 44 5.48 8.94 -4.05
CA ALA A 44 5.77 10.28 -3.57
C ALA A 44 7.29 10.51 -3.45
N ARG A 45 8.03 9.53 -2.93
CA ARG A 45 9.49 9.56 -2.90
C ARG A 45 10.09 9.68 -4.30
N ALA A 46 9.67 8.84 -5.25
CA ALA A 46 10.15 8.89 -6.64
C ALA A 46 9.84 10.23 -7.32
N TYR A 47 8.74 10.88 -6.93
CA TYR A 47 8.38 12.22 -7.41
C TYR A 47 9.40 13.27 -6.94
N PHE A 48 9.78 13.26 -5.65
CA PHE A 48 10.84 14.15 -5.14
C PHE A 48 12.22 13.85 -5.75
N GLU A 49 12.49 12.59 -6.08
CA GLU A 49 13.72 12.16 -6.76
C GLU A 49 13.72 12.43 -8.28
N ARG A 50 12.66 13.05 -8.83
CA ARG A 50 12.44 13.28 -10.28
C ARG A 50 12.51 12.01 -11.16
N SER A 51 12.31 10.84 -10.55
CA SER A 51 12.35 9.52 -11.20
C SER A 51 10.94 8.90 -11.35
N PHE A 52 9.89 9.66 -11.08
CA PHE A 52 8.51 9.18 -11.12
C PHE A 52 8.04 8.80 -12.52
N SER A 53 7.43 7.61 -12.62
CA SER A 53 6.80 7.11 -13.83
C SER A 53 5.43 6.51 -13.49
N ASP A 54 4.38 6.98 -14.16
CA ASP A 54 2.99 6.52 -13.96
C ASP A 54 2.88 4.99 -14.15
N LYS A 55 3.57 4.41 -15.13
CA LYS A 55 3.56 2.95 -15.38
C LYS A 55 4.18 2.18 -14.22
N VAL A 56 5.33 2.65 -13.72
CA VAL A 56 6.03 2.00 -12.60
C VAL A 56 5.19 2.09 -11.33
N PHE A 57 4.51 3.22 -11.10
CA PHE A 57 3.59 3.37 -9.98
C PHE A 57 2.44 2.36 -10.05
N VAL A 58 1.72 2.26 -11.17
CA VAL A 58 0.58 1.34 -11.31
C VAL A 58 1.02 -0.11 -11.11
N ILE A 59 2.15 -0.49 -11.71
CA ILE A 59 2.72 -1.84 -11.53
C ILE A 59 3.09 -2.07 -10.07
N SER A 60 3.81 -1.15 -9.43
CA SER A 60 4.21 -1.28 -8.02
C SER A 60 3.01 -1.35 -7.08
N PHE A 61 1.98 -0.53 -7.31
CA PHE A 61 0.75 -0.52 -6.52
C PHE A 61 0.04 -1.88 -6.59
N ILE A 62 -0.23 -2.38 -7.80
CA ILE A 62 -0.92 -3.65 -7.99
C ILE A 62 -0.06 -4.80 -7.46
N SER A 63 1.23 -4.84 -7.80
CA SER A 63 2.13 -5.90 -7.35
C SER A 63 2.28 -5.94 -5.83
N ASN A 64 2.36 -4.80 -5.14
CA ASN A 64 2.45 -4.77 -3.68
C ASN A 64 1.16 -5.30 -3.02
N VAL A 65 0.00 -4.80 -3.46
CA VAL A 65 -1.30 -5.23 -2.90
C VAL A 65 -1.55 -6.71 -3.16
N VAL A 66 -1.32 -7.19 -4.39
CA VAL A 66 -1.48 -8.60 -4.75
C VAL A 66 -0.52 -9.48 -3.97
N THR A 67 0.77 -9.11 -3.89
CA THR A 67 1.77 -9.91 -3.15
C THR A 67 1.43 -9.98 -1.67
N ALA A 68 1.09 -8.86 -1.04
CA ALA A 68 0.73 -8.81 0.38
C ALA A 68 -0.52 -9.66 0.67
N THR A 69 -1.53 -9.58 -0.19
CA THR A 69 -2.77 -10.37 -0.07
C THR A 69 -2.50 -11.86 -0.28
N LEU A 70 -1.70 -12.22 -1.29
CA LEU A 70 -1.33 -13.61 -1.57
C LEU A 70 -0.54 -14.23 -0.42
N LEU A 71 0.41 -13.50 0.18
CA LEU A 71 1.16 -14.00 1.33
C LEU A 71 0.23 -14.34 2.50
N VAL A 72 -0.71 -13.45 2.83
CA VAL A 72 -1.68 -13.68 3.89
C VAL A 72 -2.64 -14.82 3.54
N PHE A 73 -3.08 -14.90 2.28
CA PHE A 73 -3.92 -15.97 1.80
C PHE A 73 -3.23 -17.34 1.95
N LEU A 74 -1.97 -17.45 1.52
CA LEU A 74 -1.17 -18.66 1.72
C LEU A 74 -0.99 -18.98 3.21
N GLY A 75 -0.78 -17.97 4.05
CA GLY A 75 -0.75 -18.13 5.50
C GLY A 75 -2.02 -18.72 6.07
N ASN A 76 -3.18 -18.25 5.61
CA ASN A 76 -4.48 -18.78 6.01
C ASN A 76 -4.63 -20.26 5.62
N GLN A 77 -4.17 -20.66 4.44
CA GLN A 77 -4.20 -22.07 4.01
C GLN A 77 -3.24 -22.97 4.82
N LEU A 78 -2.14 -22.40 5.30
CA LEU A 78 -1.15 -23.09 6.12
C LEU A 78 -1.46 -23.07 7.63
N GLY A 79 -2.57 -22.45 8.04
CA GLY A 79 -2.95 -22.28 9.45
C GLY A 79 -2.13 -21.23 10.22
N VAL A 80 -1.31 -20.44 9.53
CA VAL A 80 -0.44 -19.36 10.09
C VAL A 80 -0.84 -17.96 9.60
N GLY A 81 -2.12 -17.79 9.33
CA GLY A 81 -2.69 -16.56 8.77
C GLY A 81 -2.40 -15.31 9.59
N SER A 82 -2.70 -15.33 10.89
CA SER A 82 -2.52 -14.19 11.79
C SER A 82 -1.06 -13.80 11.97
N GLN A 83 -0.14 -14.78 11.99
CA GLN A 83 1.29 -14.54 12.03
C GLN A 83 1.78 -13.86 10.73
N LEU A 84 1.35 -14.36 9.56
CA LEU A 84 1.74 -13.74 8.29
C LEU A 84 1.11 -12.36 8.11
N GLN A 85 -0.11 -12.12 8.57
CA GLN A 85 -0.70 -10.78 8.59
C GLN A 85 0.16 -9.80 9.39
N THR A 86 0.54 -10.19 10.60
CA THR A 86 1.40 -9.37 11.47
C THR A 86 2.75 -9.11 10.80
N ALA A 87 3.38 -10.16 10.26
CA ALA A 87 4.67 -10.05 9.58
C ALA A 87 4.60 -9.10 8.38
N VAL A 88 3.57 -9.22 7.53
CA VAL A 88 3.37 -8.35 6.38
C VAL A 88 3.15 -6.91 6.82
N ILE A 89 2.29 -6.66 7.82
CA ILE A 89 2.04 -5.31 8.35
C ILE A 89 3.33 -4.70 8.91
N VAL A 90 4.14 -5.45 9.64
CA VAL A 90 5.41 -4.97 10.19
C VAL A 90 6.40 -4.61 9.06
N VAL A 91 6.58 -5.49 8.08
CA VAL A 91 7.49 -5.25 6.96
C VAL A 91 7.04 -4.03 6.14
N LEU A 92 5.76 -3.94 5.80
CA LEU A 92 5.20 -2.78 5.10
C LEU A 92 5.33 -1.51 5.94
N GLY A 93 5.09 -1.59 7.25
CA GLY A 93 5.26 -0.47 8.18
C GLY A 93 6.69 0.08 8.16
N ILE A 94 7.70 -0.81 8.19
CA ILE A 94 9.11 -0.41 8.08
C ILE A 94 9.37 0.33 6.76
N ARG A 95 8.85 -0.16 5.64
CA ARG A 95 9.01 0.50 4.33
C ARG A 95 8.33 1.86 4.27
N ILE A 96 7.11 1.96 4.81
CA ILE A 96 6.36 3.21 4.96
C ILE A 96 7.19 4.25 5.71
N PHE A 97 7.70 3.91 6.90
CA PHE A 97 8.52 4.84 7.70
C PHE A 97 9.83 5.22 6.99
N SER A 98 10.45 4.28 6.27
CA SER A 98 11.64 4.55 5.46
C SER A 98 11.36 5.55 4.33
N ASN A 99 10.26 5.36 3.59
CA ASN A 99 9.85 6.27 2.52
C ASN A 99 9.52 7.67 3.06
N VAL A 100 8.78 7.77 4.18
CA VAL A 100 8.50 9.04 4.85
C VAL A 100 9.80 9.73 5.29
N SER A 101 10.74 9.00 5.87
CA SER A 101 12.04 9.53 6.28
C SER A 101 12.84 10.09 5.10
N ALA A 102 12.82 9.40 3.95
CA ALA A 102 13.45 9.86 2.72
C ALA A 102 12.80 11.16 2.21
N ILE A 103 11.46 11.20 2.12
CA ILE A 103 10.71 12.40 1.71
C ILE A 103 11.02 13.57 2.63
N ARG A 104 11.03 13.36 3.96
CA ARG A 104 11.38 14.39 4.94
C ARG A 104 12.78 14.96 4.70
N ARG A 105 13.77 14.12 4.36
CA ARG A 105 15.13 14.60 4.06
C ARG A 105 15.16 15.52 2.85
N PHE A 106 14.40 15.22 1.79
CA PHE A 106 14.29 16.09 0.62
C PHE A 106 13.63 17.43 0.91
N ILE A 107 12.64 17.46 1.81
CA ILE A 107 11.90 18.69 2.15
C ILE A 107 12.70 19.59 3.11
N PHE A 108 13.36 19.00 4.12
CA PHE A 108 13.95 19.76 5.24
C PHE A 108 15.48 19.87 5.21
N ARG A 109 16.18 19.21 4.27
CA ARG A 109 17.59 19.50 3.97
C ARG A 109 17.68 20.08 2.55
N GLY A 110 17.16 21.29 2.41
CA GLY A 110 17.76 22.34 1.58
C GLY A 110 18.69 23.16 2.44
#